data_AF-A0A967YKH4-F1
#
_entry.id   AF-A0A967YKH4-F1
#
_cell.length_a   1.000
_cell.length_b   1.000
_cell.length_c   1.000
_cell.angle_alpha   90.00
_cell.angle_beta   90.00
_cell.angle_gamma   90.00
#
_symmetry.space_group_name_H-M   'P 1'
#
loop_
_entity.id
_entity.type
_entity.pdbx_description
1 polymer ?
#
loop_
_entity_poly.entity_id
_entity_poly.type
_entity_poly.pdbx_seq_one_letter_code
_entity_poly.pdbx_strand_id
1 'polypeptide(L)' 'MATLEDLEDRLESREATIAVVGLGYVGLPLALRFANVGYSVVGFDSDPAKVEALLSGR' A
#
# COMPACT_ATOMS: atom_id res chain seq x y z
N MET A 1 -12.16 -1.18 -20.63
CA MET A 1 -10.77 -0.87 -20.25
C MET A 1 -10.87 0.30 -19.29
N ALA A 2 -10.32 0.21 -18.08
CA ALA A 2 -10.44 1.31 -17.11
C ALA A 2 -9.76 2.57 -17.65
N THR A 3 -10.41 3.72 -17.50
CA THR A 3 -9.93 5.03 -17.95
C THR A 3 -9.15 5.75 -16.84
N LEU A 4 -8.61 6.93 -17.15
CA LEU A 4 -8.02 7.79 -16.13
C LEU A 4 -9.09 8.33 -15.16
N GLU A 5 -10.27 8.69 -15.69
CA GLU A 5 -11.42 9.14 -14.90
C GLU A 5 -11.84 8.07 -13.88
N ASP A 6 -11.91 6.80 -14.32
CA ASP A 6 -12.21 5.67 -13.42
C ASP A 6 -11.19 5.53 -12.28
N LEU A 7 -9.93 5.91 -12.51
CA LEU A 7 -8.88 5.86 -11.48
C LEU A 7 -8.98 7.04 -10.52
N GLU A 8 -9.20 8.24 -11.04
CA GLU A 8 -9.38 9.47 -10.25
C GLU A 8 -10.55 9.30 -9.28
N ASP A 9 -11.71 8.83 -9.77
CA ASP A 9 -12.90 8.56 -8.96
C ASP A 9 -12.59 7.57 -7.82
N ARG A 10 -11.85 6.49 -8.11
CA ARG A 10 -11.47 5.48 -7.11
C ARG A 10 -10.46 5.99 -6.09
N LEU A 11 -9.61 6.93 -6.46
CA LEU A 11 -8.70 7.58 -5.53
C LEU A 11 -9.48 8.52 -4.62
N GLU A 12 -10.37 9.34 -5.16
CA GLU A 12 -11.23 10.26 -4.39
C GLU A 12 -12.16 9.51 -3.43
N SER A 13 -12.77 8.41 -3.89
CA SER A 13 -13.66 7.56 -3.08
C SER A 13 -12.92 6.63 -2.11
N ARG A 14 -11.59 6.55 -2.18
CA ARG A 14 -10.72 5.62 -1.42
C ARG A 14 -10.95 4.14 -1.73
N GLU A 15 -11.59 3.82 -2.85
CA GLU A 15 -11.79 2.44 -3.33
C GLU A 15 -10.58 1.89 -4.10
N ALA A 16 -9.62 2.75 -4.44
CA ALA A 16 -8.33 2.32 -4.97
C ALA A 16 -7.57 1.50 -3.93
N THR A 17 -6.90 0.43 -4.39
CA THR A 17 -5.93 -0.30 -3.57
C THR A 17 -4.54 0.16 -3.95
N ILE A 18 -3.74 0.56 -2.94
CA ILE A 18 -2.37 1.03 -3.13
C ILE A 18 -1.41 -0.12 -2.92
N ALA A 19 -0.60 -0.46 -3.93
CA ALA A 19 0.48 -1.41 -3.78
C ALA A 19 1.81 -0.67 -3.56
N VAL A 20 2.54 -1.02 -2.50
CA VAL A 20 3.88 -0.48 -2.21
C VAL A 20 4.90 -1.59 -2.37
N VAL A 21 5.79 -1.44 -3.36
CA VAL A 21 6.85 -2.39 -3.70
C VAL A 21 8.16 -1.92 -3.05
N GLY A 22 8.66 -2.71 -2.10
CA GLY A 22 9.79 -2.41 -1.22
C GLY A 22 9.33 -1.79 0.10
N LEU A 23 9.54 -2.49 1.21
CA LEU A 23 9.15 -2.08 2.57
C LEU A 23 10.37 -1.69 3.41
N GLY A 24 11.27 -0.91 2.79
CA GLY A 24 12.40 -0.30 3.47
C GLY A 24 12.06 1.03 4.13
N TYR A 25 13.08 1.86 4.34
CA TYR A 25 12.98 3.16 5.01
C TYR A 25 11.92 4.11 4.43
N VAL A 26 11.69 4.09 3.12
CA VAL A 26 10.69 4.96 2.46
C VAL A 26 9.35 4.24 2.31
N GLY A 27 9.37 3.00 1.84
CA GLY A 27 8.14 2.29 1.47
C GLY A 27 7.29 1.89 2.66
N LEU A 28 7.90 1.47 3.79
CA LEU A 28 7.11 1.11 4.97
C LEU A 28 6.36 2.32 5.56
N PRO A 29 6.99 3.48 5.81
CA PRO A 29 6.26 4.68 6.24
C PRO A 29 5.19 5.13 5.24
N LEU A 30 5.43 4.98 3.93
CA LEU A 30 4.47 5.32 2.90
C LEU A 30 3.23 4.39 2.94
N ALA A 31 3.45 3.08 3.04
CA ALA A 31 2.39 2.09 3.18
C ALA A 31 1.52 2.37 4.41
N LEU A 32 2.16 2.66 5.55
CA LEU A 32 1.47 3.04 6.79
C LEU A 32 0.70 4.36 6.62
N ARG A 33 1.25 5.36 5.92
CA ARG A 33 0.55 6.62 5.68
C ARG A 33 -0.71 6.42 4.85
N PHE A 34 -0.67 5.61 3.79
CA PHE A 34 -1.84 5.32 2.97
C PHE A 34 -2.92 4.55 3.75
N ALA A 35 -2.51 3.57 4.56
CA ALA A 35 -3.42 2.87 5.45
C ALA A 35 -4.08 3.83 6.45
N ASN A 36 -3.29 4.73 7.06
CA ASN A 36 -3.78 5.72 8.03
C ASN A 36 -4.79 6.73 7.44
N VAL A 37 -4.72 7.04 6.14
CA VAL A 37 -5.68 7.95 5.48
C VAL A 37 -6.87 7.22 4.82
N GLY A 38 -6.99 5.91 5.06
CA GLY A 38 -8.17 5.12 4.74
C GLY A 38 -8.11 4.30 3.46
N TYR A 39 -6.94 4.11 2.85
CA TYR A 39 -6.80 3.22 1.70
C TYR A 39 -6.56 1.77 2.12
N SER A 40 -7.01 0.84 1.28
CA SER A 40 -6.50 -0.53 1.30
C SER A 40 -5.08 -0.55 0.75
N VAL A 41 -4.14 -1.16 1.48
CA VAL A 41 -2.72 -1.18 1.11
C VAL A 41 -2.19 -2.60 1.05
N VAL A 42 -1.45 -2.92 -0.01
CA VAL A 42 -0.68 -4.16 -0.15
C VAL A 42 0.80 -3.82 -0.13
N GLY A 43 1.53 -4.30 0.87
CA GLY A 43 2.98 -4.21 0.91
C GLY A 43 3.63 -5.42 0.28
N PHE A 44 4.67 -5.22 -0.53
CA PHE A 44 5.50 -6.28 -1.11
C PHE A 44 6.97 -6.00 -0.81
N ASP A 45 7.72 -7.02 -0.40
CA ASP A 45 9.17 -6.95 -0.26
C ASP A 45 9.78 -8.29 -0.69
N SER A 46 11.00 -8.28 -1.21
CA SER A 46 11.69 -9.50 -1.65
C SER A 46 12.29 -10.28 -0.48
N ASP A 47 12.41 -9.67 0.70
CA ASP A 47 12.90 -10.32 1.91
C ASP A 47 11.75 -10.97 2.70
N PRO A 48 11.63 -12.32 2.70
CA PRO A 48 10.54 -13.01 3.40
C PRO A 48 10.60 -12.83 4.91
N ALA A 49 11.79 -12.71 5.52
CA ALA A 49 11.92 -12.54 6.96
C ALA A 49 11.36 -11.17 7.41
N LYS A 50 11.56 -10.14 6.58
CA LYS A 50 10.98 -8.81 6.80
C LYS A 50 9.45 -8.85 6.68
N VAL A 51 8.92 -9.54 5.68
CA VAL A 51 7.47 -9.70 5.50
C VAL A 51 6.84 -10.40 6.71
N GLU A 52 7.44 -11.50 7.18
CA GLU A 52 6.97 -12.22 8.37
C GLU A 52 7.01 -11.36 9.64
N ALA A 53 8.08 -10.59 9.84
CA ALA A 53 8.19 -9.66 10.96
C ALA A 53 7.04 -8.63 10.94
N LEU A 54 6.82 -7.97 9.80
CA LEU A 54 5.76 -6.97 9.64
C LEU A 54 4.36 -7.56 9.82
N LEU A 55 4.08 -8.74 9.27
CA LEU A 55 2.81 -9.44 9.46
C LEU A 55 2.55 -9.82 10.93
N SER A 56 3.62 -10.02 11.71
CA SER A 56 3.54 -10.24 13.16
C SER A 56 3.51 -8.96 14.00
N GLY A 57 3.49 -7.79 13.36
CA GLY A 57 3.46 -6.48 14.02
C GLY A 57 4.79 -6.02 14.60
N ARG A 58 5.91 -6.52 14.08
CA ARG A 58 7.27 -6.15 14.49
C ARG A 58 8.00 -5.34 13.42
#